data_AF-A0A9Q3KYC9-F1
#
_entry.id   AF-A0A9Q3KYC9-F1
#
_cell.length_a   1.000
_cell.length_b   1.000
_cell.length_c   1.000
_cell.angle_alpha   90.00
_cell.angle_beta   90.00
_cell.angle_gamma   90.00
#
_symmetry.space_group_name_H-M   'P 1'
#
loop_
_entity.id
_entity.type
_entity.pdbx_description
1 polymer ?
#
loop_
_entity_poly.entity_id
_entity_poly.type
_entity_poly.pdbx_seq_one_letter_code
_entity_poly.pdbx_strand_id
1 'polypeptide(L)'
;MLTILHECHDSIYSGNLSEDRKLEKVKNCAEWLSWRKETIEYCHTCDRYQKADRSTGKKFGLIIHIQEPKSPCKVVHMDSVTALPPSGDRSYNSCLVIVDRYSRTPIFLPCPKNNTAMETALLLLWELLLCGIKMRQYLEGEITGT
;
A
#
# COMPACT_ATOMS: atom_id res chain seq x y z
N MET A 1 32.07 -19.73 25.98
CA MET A 1 31.24 -19.45 24.79
C MET A 1 29.92 -18.79 25.17
N LEU A 2 29.08 -19.40 26.03
CA LEU A 2 27.81 -18.82 26.52
C LEU A 2 27.92 -17.40 27.11
N THR A 3 29.00 -17.08 27.82
CA THR A 3 29.21 -15.76 28.44
C THR A 3 29.30 -14.62 27.41
N ILE A 4 29.92 -14.87 26.26
CA ILE A 4 30.08 -13.83 25.21
C ILE A 4 28.73 -13.57 24.53
N LEU A 5 27.97 -14.63 24.23
CA LEU A 5 26.64 -14.51 23.66
C LEU A 5 25.70 -13.74 24.61
N HIS A 6 25.72 -14.06 25.90
CA HIS A 6 24.96 -13.34 26.91
C HIS A 6 25.35 -11.86 27.00
N GLU A 7 26.64 -11.52 27.02
CA GLU A 7 27.08 -10.11 27.03
C GLU A 7 26.70 -9.37 25.74
N CYS A 8 26.88 -9.99 24.58
CA CYS A 8 26.57 -9.38 23.29
C CYS A 8 25.06 -9.24 23.05
N HIS A 9 24.23 -10.05 23.70
CA HIS A 9 22.79 -10.16 23.44
C HIS A 9 21.90 -9.63 24.58
N ASP A 10 22.16 -10.04 25.83
CA ASP A 10 21.30 -9.79 27.00
C ASP A 10 21.76 -8.62 27.87
N SER A 11 22.96 -8.09 27.60
CA SER A 11 23.40 -6.84 28.24
C SER A 11 22.42 -5.71 27.95
N ILE A 12 22.20 -4.86 28.96
CA ILE A 12 21.32 -3.68 28.88
C ILE A 12 21.75 -2.75 27.73
N TYR A 13 23.05 -2.74 27.39
CA TYR A 13 23.63 -1.94 26.32
C TYR A 13 23.49 -2.57 24.93
N SER A 14 22.98 -3.81 24.83
CA SER A 14 22.99 -4.57 23.58
C SER A 14 21.86 -4.25 22.61
N GLY A 15 20.75 -3.71 23.11
CA GLY A 15 19.60 -3.31 22.29
C GLY A 15 18.95 -4.45 21.51
N ASN A 16 17.73 -4.22 21.01
CA ASN A 16 17.06 -5.18 20.11
C ASN A 16 17.57 -4.97 18.68
N LEU A 17 18.78 -5.46 18.41
CA LEU A 17 19.41 -5.38 17.08
C LEU A 17 18.80 -6.38 16.10
N SER A 18 18.85 -6.07 14.80
CA SER A 18 18.58 -7.05 13.74
C SER A 18 19.59 -8.20 13.79
N GLU A 19 19.21 -9.37 13.26
CA GLU A 19 20.06 -10.56 13.24
C GLU A 19 21.47 -10.27 12.69
N ASP A 20 21.55 -9.56 11.56
CA ASP A 20 22.84 -9.17 10.94
C ASP A 20 23.71 -8.34 11.87
N ARG A 21 23.13 -7.37 12.59
CA ARG A 21 23.85 -6.51 13.53
C ARG A 21 24.31 -7.28 14.77
N LYS A 22 23.54 -8.30 15.18
CA LYS A 22 23.96 -9.20 16.27
C LYS A 22 25.13 -10.07 15.87
N LEU A 23 25.09 -10.63 14.66
CA LEU A 23 26.20 -11.40 14.10
C LEU A 23 27.47 -10.55 14.00
N GLU A 24 27.34 -9.30 13.52
CA GLU A 24 28.47 -8.36 13.46
C GLU A 24 29.04 -8.04 14.85
N LYS A 25 28.17 -7.84 15.85
CA LYS A 25 28.59 -7.58 17.22
C LYS A 25 29.34 -8.75 17.84
N VAL A 26 28.84 -9.98 17.67
CA VAL A 26 29.52 -11.19 18.15
C VAL A 26 30.86 -11.38 17.45
N LYS A 27 30.91 -11.16 16.13
CA LYS A 27 32.14 -11.23 15.33
C LYS A 27 33.24 -10.31 15.88
N ASN A 28 32.87 -9.07 16.26
CA ASN A 28 33.82 -8.10 16.80
C ASN A 28 34.35 -8.47 18.20
N CYS A 29 33.67 -9.37 18.91
CA CYS A 29 34.06 -9.80 20.26
C CYS A 29 34.84 -11.11 20.25
N ALA A 30 34.43 -12.10 19.45
CA ALA A 30 35.11 -13.39 19.34
C ALA A 30 34.70 -14.14 18.07
N GLU A 31 35.65 -14.88 17.50
CA GLU A 31 35.42 -15.80 16.37
C GLU A 31 35.82 -17.22 16.78
N TRP A 32 34.89 -18.17 16.68
CA TRP A 32 35.13 -19.60 16.95
C TRP A 32 34.45 -20.49 15.90
N LEU A 33 34.75 -21.80 15.91
CA LEU A 33 34.11 -22.73 14.97
C LEU A 33 32.58 -22.71 15.20
N SER A 34 31.80 -22.47 14.14
CA SER A 34 30.33 -22.42 14.20
C SER A 34 29.71 -21.26 15.00
N TRP A 35 30.46 -20.20 15.31
CA TRP A 35 29.98 -19.04 16.08
C TRP A 35 28.68 -18.42 15.54
N ARG A 36 28.51 -18.37 14.21
CA ARG A 36 27.31 -17.83 13.56
C ARG A 36 26.06 -18.65 13.90
N LYS A 37 26.17 -19.98 13.79
CA LYS A 37 25.05 -20.90 14.05
C LYS A 37 24.62 -20.83 15.51
N GLU A 38 25.59 -20.85 16.42
CA GLU A 38 25.34 -20.74 17.86
C GLU A 38 24.73 -19.38 18.24
N THR A 39 25.15 -18.29 17.59
CA THR A 39 24.56 -16.96 17.82
C THR A 39 23.09 -16.91 17.42
N ILE A 40 22.74 -17.47 16.25
CA ILE A 40 21.36 -17.51 15.76
C ILE A 40 20.51 -18.39 16.69
N GLU A 41 21.00 -19.57 17.06
CA GLU A 41 20.31 -20.49 17.98
C GLU A 41 20.08 -19.84 19.35
N TYR A 42 21.07 -19.10 19.87
CA TYR A 42 20.92 -18.32 21.10
C TYR A 42 19.90 -17.18 20.97
N CYS A 43 19.86 -16.47 19.84
CA CYS A 43 18.83 -15.47 19.61
C CYS A 43 17.43 -16.09 19.59
N HIS A 44 17.29 -17.29 19.01
CA HIS A 44 16.04 -18.04 19.01
C HIS A 44 15.64 -18.61 20.37
N THR A 45 16.50 -18.68 21.39
CA THR A 45 16.06 -19.04 22.75
C THR A 45 15.53 -17.83 23.54
N CYS A 46 15.81 -16.61 23.07
CA CYS A 46 15.40 -15.39 23.76
C CYS A 46 13.98 -14.92 23.38
N ASP A 47 13.05 -15.03 24.33
CA ASP A 47 11.65 -14.57 24.20
C ASP A 47 11.54 -13.07 23.85
N ARG A 48 12.39 -12.22 24.45
CA ARG A 48 12.42 -10.77 24.17
C ARG A 48 12.79 -10.48 22.71
N TYR A 49 13.74 -11.24 22.15
CA TYR A 49 14.13 -11.08 20.76
C TYR A 49 13.02 -11.57 19.82
N GLN A 50 12.46 -12.75 20.06
CA GLN A 50 11.38 -13.29 19.23
C GLN A 50 10.15 -12.37 19.18
N LYS A 51 9.80 -11.74 20.31
CA LYS A 51 8.68 -10.77 20.36
C LYS A 51 8.99 -9.45 19.66
N ALA A 52 10.26 -9.03 19.64
CA ALA A 52 10.70 -7.83 18.95
C ALA A 52 10.94 -8.06 17.45
N ASP A 53 11.19 -9.30 17.06
CA ASP A 53 11.38 -9.70 15.69
C ASP A 53 10.07 -9.53 14.91
N ARG A 54 10.03 -8.47 14.12
CA ARG A 54 8.97 -8.23 13.14
C ARG A 54 9.28 -9.00 11.87
N SER A 55 9.59 -10.29 11.99
CA SER A 55 9.76 -11.14 10.80
C SER A 55 8.57 -10.86 9.89
N THR A 56 8.85 -10.35 8.69
CA THR A 56 7.84 -9.94 7.72
C THR A 56 7.21 -11.22 7.17
N GLY A 57 6.48 -11.94 8.02
CA GLY A 57 6.23 -13.37 7.93
C GLY A 57 4.95 -13.76 7.19
N LYS A 58 4.34 -12.82 6.47
CA LYS A 58 3.34 -13.18 5.47
C LYS A 58 3.85 -12.74 4.13
N LYS A 59 4.06 -13.72 3.25
CA LYS A 59 4.17 -13.47 1.81
C LYS A 59 2.99 -12.57 1.44
N PHE A 60 3.26 -11.49 0.72
CA PHE A 60 2.20 -10.69 0.11
C PHE A 60 1.24 -11.67 -0.56
N GLY A 61 -0.05 -11.58 -0.22
CA GLY A 61 -1.07 -12.46 -0.80
C GLY A 61 -1.04 -12.40 -2.33
N LEU A 62 -1.63 -13.39 -3.00
CA LEU A 62 -1.74 -13.34 -4.47
C LEU A 62 -2.39 -12.01 -4.88
N ILE A 63 -1.67 -11.22 -5.69
CA ILE A 63 -2.22 -10.01 -6.30
C ILE A 63 -3.25 -10.49 -7.33
N ILE A 64 -4.53 -10.20 -7.08
CA ILE A 64 -5.60 -10.50 -8.03
C ILE A 64 -5.52 -9.48 -9.16
N HIS A 65 -5.19 -9.94 -10.37
CA HIS A 65 -5.22 -9.10 -11.55
C HIS A 65 -6.66 -8.95 -12.07
N ILE A 66 -7.13 -7.71 -12.14
CA ILE A 66 -8.38 -7.36 -12.81
C ILE A 66 -8.13 -7.37 -14.31
N GLN A 67 -8.90 -8.18 -15.05
CA GLN A 67 -8.84 -8.26 -16.51
C GLN A 67 -9.06 -6.88 -17.15
N GLU A 68 -8.33 -6.59 -18.23
CA GLU A 68 -8.50 -5.33 -18.94
C GLU A 68 -9.89 -5.27 -19.60
N PRO A 69 -10.64 -4.18 -19.41
CA PRO A 69 -11.95 -4.04 -20.03
C PRO A 69 -11.82 -3.89 -21.55
N LYS A 70 -12.78 -4.47 -22.29
CA LYS A 70 -12.85 -4.37 -23.76
C LYS A 70 -13.68 -3.18 -24.27
N SER A 71 -14.34 -2.45 -23.38
CA SER A 71 -15.16 -1.29 -23.72
C SER A 71 -15.14 -0.26 -22.59
N PRO A 72 -15.33 1.03 -22.92
CA PRO A 72 -15.40 2.10 -21.93
C PRO A 72 -16.44 1.84 -20.84
N CYS A 73 -16.18 2.33 -19.63
CA CYS A 73 -17.12 2.35 -18.51
C CYS A 73 -17.60 0.96 -18.01
N LYS A 74 -16.95 -0.14 -18.43
CA LYS A 74 -17.25 -1.49 -17.90
C LYS A 74 -16.63 -1.75 -16.53
N VAL A 75 -15.44 -1.19 -16.31
CA VAL A 75 -14.70 -1.34 -15.06
C VAL A 75 -14.21 0.05 -14.68
N VAL A 76 -14.71 0.58 -13.57
CA VAL A 76 -14.31 1.87 -13.03
C VAL A 76 -13.72 1.70 -11.63
N HIS A 77 -12.65 2.44 -11.37
CA HIS A 77 -12.14 2.64 -10.02
C HIS A 77 -12.72 3.92 -9.47
N MET A 78 -13.07 3.89 -8.19
CA MET A 78 -13.61 5.04 -7.48
C MET A 78 -12.86 5.19 -6.16
N ASP A 79 -12.41 6.40 -5.87
CA ASP A 79 -11.74 6.74 -4.62
C ASP A 79 -12.12 8.14 -4.16
N SER A 80 -12.05 8.41 -2.86
CA SER A 80 -12.34 9.73 -2.29
C SER A 80 -11.11 10.32 -1.63
N VAL A 81 -10.64 11.44 -2.19
CA VAL A 81 -9.61 12.26 -1.56
C VAL A 81 -10.29 13.22 -0.61
N THR A 82 -10.10 13.02 0.70
CA THR A 82 -10.74 13.83 1.75
C THR A 82 -9.74 14.74 2.46
N ALA A 83 -10.26 15.60 3.35
CA ALA A 83 -9.46 16.54 4.15
C ALA A 83 -8.68 17.56 3.30
N LEU A 84 -9.24 17.96 2.16
CA LEU A 84 -8.73 19.06 1.36
C LEU A 84 -9.14 20.40 2.00
N PRO A 85 -8.32 21.45 1.84
CA PRO A 85 -8.73 22.81 2.20
C PRO A 85 -10.04 23.19 1.50
N PRO A 86 -11.05 23.73 2.22
CA PRO A 86 -12.30 24.18 1.61
C PRO A 86 -12.04 25.17 0.47
N SER A 87 -12.58 24.87 -0.70
CA SER A 87 -12.28 25.61 -1.94
C SER A 87 -13.53 25.87 -2.79
N GLY A 88 -13.53 26.99 -3.51
CA GLY A 88 -14.61 27.44 -4.39
C GLY A 88 -15.85 27.96 -3.67
N ASP A 89 -16.86 28.38 -4.43
CA ASP A 89 -18.09 29.03 -3.90
C ASP A 89 -18.87 28.14 -2.93
N ARG A 90 -18.78 26.82 -3.12
CA ARG A 90 -19.46 25.82 -2.29
C ARG A 90 -18.58 25.26 -1.16
N SER A 91 -17.34 25.74 -1.03
CA SER A 91 -16.40 25.32 0.02
C SER A 91 -16.22 23.79 0.11
N TYR A 92 -16.10 23.12 -1.04
CA TYR A 92 -15.89 21.67 -1.06
C TYR A 92 -14.53 21.32 -0.45
N ASN A 93 -14.49 20.23 0.30
CA ASN A 93 -13.34 19.78 1.10
C ASN A 93 -12.95 18.32 0.82
N SER A 94 -13.50 17.74 -0.24
CA SER A 94 -13.13 16.44 -0.78
C SER A 94 -13.33 16.37 -2.28
N CYS A 95 -12.77 15.35 -2.89
CA CYS A 95 -12.88 15.07 -4.32
C CYS A 95 -13.14 13.58 -4.53
N LEU A 96 -14.22 13.25 -5.25
CA LEU A 96 -14.48 11.91 -5.74
C LEU A 96 -13.73 11.73 -7.07
N VAL A 97 -12.81 10.77 -7.09
CA VAL A 97 -12.02 10.41 -8.25
C VAL A 97 -12.63 9.17 -8.88
N ILE A 98 -12.99 9.27 -10.15
CA ILE A 98 -13.53 8.16 -10.94
C ILE A 98 -12.58 7.92 -12.10
N VAL A 99 -12.07 6.70 -12.24
CA VAL A 99 -11.15 6.32 -13.32
C VAL A 99 -11.74 5.16 -14.09
N ASP A 100 -12.05 5.38 -15.36
CA ASP A 100 -12.38 4.30 -16.27
C ASP A 100 -11.11 3.54 -16.67
N ARG A 101 -11.09 2.22 -16.45
CA ARG A 101 -9.92 1.39 -16.73
C ARG A 101 -9.59 1.30 -18.21
N TYR A 102 -10.58 1.48 -19.08
CA TYR A 102 -10.38 1.42 -20.52
C TYR A 102 -9.66 2.68 -21.02
N SER A 103 -10.24 3.86 -20.77
CA SER A 103 -9.66 5.15 -21.19
C SER A 103 -8.42 5.55 -20.37
N ARG A 104 -8.29 5.03 -19.14
CA ARG A 104 -7.26 5.42 -18.16
C ARG A 104 -7.31 6.91 -17.79
N THR A 105 -8.44 7.56 -18.07
CA THR A 105 -8.65 8.98 -17.81
C THR A 105 -9.36 9.17 -16.48
N PRO A 106 -8.78 9.94 -15.54
CA PRO A 106 -9.46 10.28 -14.29
C PRO A 106 -10.45 11.43 -14.47
N ILE A 107 -11.58 11.33 -13.77
CA ILE A 107 -12.59 12.37 -13.60
C ILE A 107 -12.56 12.78 -12.13
N PHE A 108 -12.48 14.08 -11.86
CA PHE A 108 -12.42 14.65 -10.52
C PHE A 108 -13.70 15.43 -10.24
N LEU A 109 -14.48 14.97 -9.26
CA LEU A 109 -15.72 15.62 -8.86
C LEU A 109 -15.56 16.23 -7.46
N PRO A 110 -15.62 17.57 -7.33
CA PRO A 110 -15.55 18.18 -6.03
C PRO A 110 -16.84 17.90 -5.25
N CYS A 111 -16.69 17.44 -3.99
CA CYS A 111 -17.82 17.11 -3.14
C CYS A 111 -17.54 17.41 -1.66
N PRO A 112 -18.59 17.49 -0.82
CA PRO A 112 -18.44 17.49 0.63
C PRO A 112 -17.93 16.15 1.16
N LYS A 113 -17.04 16.20 2.14
CA LYS A 113 -16.47 15.02 2.82
C LYS A 113 -17.54 14.12 3.44
N ASN A 114 -18.66 14.71 3.85
CA ASN A 114 -19.79 14.04 4.50
C ASN A 114 -20.87 13.57 3.51
N ASN A 115 -20.53 13.41 2.23
CA ASN A 115 -21.44 12.83 1.25
C ASN A 115 -21.94 11.45 1.69
N THR A 116 -23.24 11.27 1.59
CA THR A 116 -23.90 9.98 1.78
C THR A 116 -23.58 9.02 0.64
N ALA A 117 -23.80 7.73 0.87
CA ALA A 117 -23.68 6.71 -0.18
C ALA A 117 -24.61 7.00 -1.36
N MET A 118 -25.82 7.53 -1.10
CA MET A 118 -26.77 7.91 -2.15
C MET A 118 -26.26 9.08 -2.99
N GLU A 119 -25.79 10.15 -2.36
CA GLU A 119 -25.23 11.31 -3.08
C GLU A 119 -24.03 10.90 -3.94
N THR A 120 -23.15 10.06 -3.40
CA THR A 120 -22.00 9.51 -4.13
C THR A 120 -22.44 8.66 -5.32
N ALA A 121 -23.45 7.81 -5.16
CA ALA A 121 -24.00 6.99 -6.24
C ALA A 121 -24.64 7.84 -7.35
N LEU A 122 -25.31 8.93 -7.00
CA LEU A 122 -25.89 9.86 -7.98
C LEU A 122 -24.81 10.59 -8.78
N LEU A 123 -23.75 11.06 -8.12
CA LEU A 123 -22.59 11.67 -8.79
C LEU A 123 -21.92 10.69 -9.76
N LEU A 124 -21.72 9.43 -9.32
CA LEU A 124 -21.16 8.38 -10.16
C LEU A 124 -22.05 8.08 -11.37
N LEU A 125 -23.35 7.92 -11.16
CA LEU A 125 -24.29 7.61 -12.24
C LEU A 125 -24.34 8.73 -13.28
N TRP A 126 -24.37 9.99 -12.82
CA TRP A 126 -24.35 11.17 -13.68
C TRP A 126 -23.11 11.18 -14.58
N GLU A 127 -21.92 10.97 -14.01
CA GLU A 127 -20.68 10.95 -14.79
C GLU A 127 -20.55 9.70 -15.69
N LEU A 128 -21.01 8.53 -15.26
CA LEU A 128 -20.98 7.32 -16.10
C LEU A 128 -21.88 7.47 -17.34
N LEU A 129 -23.05 8.10 -17.19
CA LEU A 129 -23.92 8.41 -18.31
C LEU A 129 -23.24 9.37 -19.29
N LEU A 130 -22.62 10.44 -18.78
CA LEU A 130 -21.87 11.40 -19.61
C LEU A 130 -20.64 10.77 -20.28
N CYS A 131 -19.91 9.90 -19.56
CA CYS A 131 -18.74 9.21 -20.08
C CYS A 131 -19.14 8.23 -21.20
N GLY A 132 -20.24 7.50 -21.03
CA GLY A 132 -20.79 6.64 -22.09
C GLY A 132 -21.16 7.42 -23.35
N ILE A 133 -21.71 8.63 -23.21
CA ILE A 133 -22.05 9.51 -24.34
C ILE A 133 -20.79 10.08 -25.00
N LYS A 134 -19.86 10.66 -24.22
CA LYS A 134 -18.62 11.27 -24.73
C LYS A 134 -17.71 10.26 -25.40
N MET A 135 -17.55 9.06 -24.83
CA MET A 135 -16.71 8.01 -25.41
C MET A 135 -17.33 7.41 -26.67
N ARG A 136 -18.66 7.31 -26.77
CA ARG A 136 -19.34 6.91 -28.01
C ARG A 136 -19.11 7.94 -29.11
N GLN A 137 -19.25 9.23 -28.82
CA GLN A 137 -18.98 10.31 -29.77
C GLN A 137 -17.51 10.36 -30.21
N TYR A 138 -16.57 10.13 -29.29
CA TYR A 138 -15.14 10.07 -29.60
C TYR A 138 -14.82 8.91 -30.56
N LEU A 139 -15.35 7.71 -30.28
CA LEU A 139 -15.16 6.53 -31.13
C LEU A 139 -15.87 6.69 -32.50
N GLU A 140 -17.07 7.27 -32.54
CA GLU A 140 -17.78 7.54 -33.81
C GLU A 140 -17.10 8.62 -34.64
N GLY A 141 -16.52 9.65 -34.00
CA GLY A 141 -15.76 10.72 -34.66
C GLY A 141 -14.44 10.27 -35.28
N GLU A 142 -13.75 9.30 -34.66
CA GLU A 142 -12.55 8.66 -35.25
C GLU A 142 -12.90 7.79 -36.48
N ILE A 143 -14.10 7.21 -36.55
CA ILE A 143 -14.53 6.34 -37.67
C ILE A 143 -14.92 7.17 -38.91
N THR A 144 -15.40 8.41 -38.74
CA THR A 144 -15.81 9.30 -39.85
C THR A 144 -14.69 10.21 -40.37
N GLY A 145 -13.48 10.11 -39.82
CA GLY A 145 -12.33 10.98 -40.10
C GLY A 145 -11.28 10.42 -41.05
N THR A 146 -11.66 9.65 -42.09
CA THR A 146 -10.79 9.23 -43.20
C THR A 146 -11.42 9.53 -44.55
#